data_AF-A0A5V0ILH9-F1
#
_entry.id   AF-A0A5V0ILH9-F1
#
_cell.length_a   1.000
_cell.length_b   1.000
_cell.length_c   1.000
_cell.angle_alpha   90.00
_cell.angle_beta   90.00
_cell.angle_gamma   90.00
#
_symmetry.space_group_name_H-M   'P 1'
#
loop_
_entity.id
_entity.type
_entity.pdbx_description
1 polymer ?
#
loop_
_entity_poly.entity_id
_entity_poly.type
_entity_poly.pdbx_seq_one_letter_code
_entity_poly.pdbx_strand_id
1 'polypeptide(L)'
;MEDMVAHTGFGADRIIRYAELTGEMPEQYYSSGQMNSPTFWASRWRTDGTIYNTTYDNASSSDTPWTIIDTPRGYADVVMNGTQPEVPLADTCLALPQNISGTLKKEENVNANESNSCSLHGYVNIGRHFYDKNILAAVIDN
;
A
#
# COMPACT_ATOMS: atom_id res chain seq x y z
N MET A 1 -3.91 -1.02 -9.64
CA MET A 1 -3.18 -0.05 -8.80
C MET A 1 -2.16 0.61 -9.71
N GLU A 2 -2.19 1.95 -9.82
CA GLU A 2 -1.26 2.72 -10.67
C GLU A 2 -0.21 3.39 -9.78
N ASP A 3 0.55 2.58 -9.04
CA ASP A 3 1.55 3.11 -8.13
C ASP A 3 2.73 3.68 -8.90
N MET A 4 3.12 4.89 -8.53
CA MET A 4 4.30 5.57 -9.06
C MET A 4 5.30 5.81 -7.94
N VAL A 5 6.58 5.61 -8.24
CA VAL A 5 7.65 5.75 -7.25
C VAL A 5 8.54 6.94 -7.59
N ALA A 6 8.79 7.80 -6.60
CA ALA A 6 9.75 8.88 -6.72
C ALA A 6 11.17 8.36 -6.39
N HIS A 7 11.88 7.86 -7.42
CA HIS A 7 13.15 7.15 -7.24
C HIS A 7 14.23 7.93 -6.45
N THR A 8 14.34 9.25 -6.65
CA THR A 8 15.34 10.10 -5.97
C THR A 8 14.70 11.02 -4.93
N GLY A 9 13.51 10.67 -4.44
CA GLY A 9 12.68 11.54 -3.61
C GLY A 9 11.85 12.52 -4.44
N PHE A 10 10.95 13.22 -3.76
CA PHE A 10 10.00 14.16 -4.35
C PHE A 10 10.19 15.55 -3.72
N GLY A 11 10.63 16.51 -4.52
CA GLY A 11 10.90 17.88 -4.05
C GLY A 11 9.62 18.63 -3.66
N ALA A 12 9.70 19.47 -2.63
CA ALA A 12 8.57 20.29 -2.19
C ALA A 12 8.11 21.31 -3.26
N ASP A 13 9.01 21.70 -4.15
CA ASP A 13 8.77 22.55 -5.32
C ASP A 13 7.91 21.87 -6.40
N ARG A 14 7.61 20.57 -6.25
CA ARG A 14 6.73 19.79 -7.14
C ARG A 14 5.33 19.57 -6.58
N ILE A 15 5.04 20.03 -5.36
CA ILE A 15 3.74 19.89 -4.71
C ILE A 15 2.84 21.06 -5.11
N ILE A 16 1.88 20.82 -6.02
CA ILE A 16 0.94 21.86 -6.51
C ILE A 16 0.01 22.33 -5.39
N ARG A 17 -0.55 21.37 -4.64
CA ARG A 17 -1.58 21.59 -3.63
C ARG A 17 -1.61 20.41 -2.66
N TYR A 18 -2.17 20.64 -1.48
CA TYR A 18 -2.38 19.61 -0.48
C TYR A 18 -3.80 19.72 0.09
N ALA A 19 -4.29 18.64 0.68
CA ALA A 19 -5.53 18.65 1.44
C ALA A 19 -5.23 17.96 2.79
N GLU A 20 -5.72 18.55 3.86
CA GLU A 20 -5.57 17.98 5.19
C GLU A 20 -6.61 16.88 5.41
N LEU A 21 -6.16 15.74 5.92
CA LEU A 21 -7.01 14.68 6.44
C LEU A 21 -6.89 14.66 7.96
N THR A 22 -7.94 15.07 8.66
CA THR A 22 -7.97 15.04 10.13
C THR A 22 -8.47 13.68 10.64
N GLY A 23 -8.17 13.35 11.90
CA GLY A 23 -8.61 12.09 12.51
C GLY A 23 -10.14 11.93 12.61
N GLU A 24 -10.89 13.03 12.65
CA GLU A 24 -12.36 13.02 12.73
C GLU A 24 -13.03 12.76 11.36
N MET A 25 -12.34 13.05 10.25
CA MET A 25 -12.91 12.94 8.91
C MET A 25 -13.31 11.50 8.54
N PRO A 26 -12.52 10.45 8.84
CA PRO A 26 -12.94 9.07 8.64
C PRO A 26 -14.24 8.74 9.36
N GLU A 27 -14.39 9.14 10.63
CA GLU A 27 -15.59 8.86 11.41
C GLU A 27 -16.84 9.50 10.79
N GLN A 28 -16.71 10.72 10.27
CA GLN A 28 -17.83 11.50 9.74
C GLN A 28 -18.21 11.14 8.29
N TYR A 29 -17.22 10.77 7.46
CA TYR A 29 -17.39 10.76 6.01
C TYR A 29 -16.95 9.47 5.31
N TYR A 30 -16.32 8.52 6.01
CA TYR A 30 -15.90 7.26 5.40
C TYR A 30 -17.08 6.36 5.08
N SER A 31 -18.00 6.16 6.04
CA SER A 31 -19.16 5.28 5.91
C SER A 31 -20.14 5.74 4.83
N SER A 32 -20.22 7.05 4.57
CA SER A 32 -21.04 7.64 3.50
C SER A 32 -20.37 7.57 2.13
N GLY A 33 -19.12 7.11 2.04
CA GLY A 33 -18.32 7.06 0.82
C GLY A 33 -17.95 8.44 0.27
N GLN A 34 -18.27 9.53 0.99
CA GLN A 34 -18.03 10.89 0.51
C GLN A 34 -16.55 11.16 0.27
N MET A 35 -15.67 10.60 1.11
CA MET A 35 -14.21 10.72 0.97
C MET A 35 -13.66 10.11 -0.33
N ASN A 36 -14.40 9.22 -0.99
CA ASN A 36 -13.99 8.62 -2.25
C ASN A 36 -14.38 9.48 -3.46
N SER A 37 -15.12 10.57 -3.24
CA SER A 37 -15.60 11.46 -4.30
C SER A 37 -14.63 12.62 -4.56
N PRO A 38 -14.30 12.94 -5.83
CA PRO A 38 -13.54 14.14 -6.17
C PRO A 38 -14.17 15.43 -5.64
N THR A 39 -15.50 15.50 -5.58
CA THR A 39 -16.25 16.67 -5.12
C THR A 39 -16.01 16.96 -3.64
N PHE A 40 -15.80 15.91 -2.83
CA PHE A 40 -15.47 16.07 -1.41
C PHE A 40 -14.12 16.79 -1.24
N TRP A 41 -13.14 16.49 -2.09
CA TRP A 41 -11.82 17.11 -2.02
C TRP A 41 -11.73 18.47 -2.72
N ALA A 42 -12.62 18.75 -3.68
CA ALA A 42 -12.56 19.95 -4.52
C ALA A 42 -12.42 21.27 -3.73
N SER A 43 -13.15 21.42 -2.62
CA SER A 43 -13.11 22.61 -1.76
C SER A 43 -12.07 22.53 -0.62
N ARG A 44 -11.41 21.38 -0.45
CA ARG A 44 -10.46 21.13 0.64
C ARG A 44 -9.00 21.28 0.21
N TRP A 45 -8.74 21.33 -1.10
CA TRP A 45 -7.43 21.61 -1.64
C TRP A 45 -6.94 23.01 -1.27
N ARG A 46 -5.71 23.08 -0.79
CA ARG A 46 -5.00 24.28 -0.35
C ARG A 46 -3.72 24.47 -1.14
N THR A 47 -3.33 25.73 -1.30
CA THR A 47 -2.10 26.16 -1.98
C THR A 47 -1.23 27.06 -1.11
N ASP A 48 -1.75 27.51 0.04
CA ASP A 48 -1.01 28.32 0.99
C ASP A 48 0.21 27.55 1.52
N GLY A 49 1.40 28.16 1.42
CA GLY A 49 2.64 27.54 1.87
C GLY A 49 3.24 26.52 0.90
N THR A 50 2.66 26.27 -0.29
CA THR A 50 3.36 25.54 -1.35
C THR A 50 4.35 26.45 -2.07
N ILE A 51 5.48 25.89 -2.50
CA ILE A 51 6.53 26.57 -3.27
C ILE A 51 6.59 26.05 -4.71
N TYR A 52 5.43 25.68 -5.24
CA TYR A 52 5.33 25.01 -6.53
C TYR A 52 6.02 25.80 -7.65
N ASN A 53 6.88 25.13 -8.39
CA ASN A 53 7.58 25.70 -9.53
C ASN A 53 6.88 25.31 -10.85
N THR A 54 6.29 26.29 -11.52
CA THR A 54 5.53 26.10 -12.77
C THR A 54 6.39 25.61 -13.93
N THR A 55 7.72 25.60 -13.83
CA THR A 55 8.56 24.95 -14.84
C THR A 55 8.29 23.44 -14.99
N TYR A 56 7.61 22.83 -14.00
CA TYR A 56 7.23 21.42 -14.03
C TYR A 56 5.84 21.14 -14.62
N ASP A 57 5.08 22.15 -15.09
CA ASP A 57 3.69 21.96 -15.58
C ASP A 57 3.56 20.95 -16.74
N ASN A 58 4.64 20.75 -17.50
CA ASN A 58 4.69 19.79 -18.62
C ASN A 58 5.49 18.52 -18.31
N ALA A 59 5.91 18.31 -17.05
CA ALA A 59 6.62 17.10 -16.65
C ALA A 59 5.62 15.96 -16.45
N SER A 60 5.93 14.78 -16.99
CA SER A 60 5.17 13.55 -16.78
C SER A 60 5.98 12.51 -16.00
N SER A 61 5.31 11.49 -15.47
CA SER A 61 6.00 10.28 -15.04
C SER A 61 6.71 9.61 -16.22
N SER A 62 7.77 8.86 -15.91
CA SER A 62 8.46 8.02 -16.89
C SER A 62 7.52 6.90 -17.35
N ASP A 63 7.43 6.69 -18.66
CA ASP A 63 6.78 5.52 -19.27
C ASP A 63 7.68 4.28 -19.25
N THR A 64 8.97 4.48 -19.01
CA THR A 64 9.96 3.42 -18.91
C THR A 64 9.84 2.76 -17.54
N PRO A 65 9.61 1.43 -17.47
CA PRO A 65 9.56 0.71 -16.22
C PRO A 65 10.84 0.90 -15.42
N TRP A 66 10.68 1.15 -14.12
CA TRP A 66 11.82 1.11 -13.23
C TRP A 66 12.28 -0.34 -13.08
N THR A 67 13.36 -0.70 -13.76
CA THR A 67 13.97 -2.03 -13.61
C THR A 67 14.54 -2.13 -12.21
N ILE A 68 14.06 -3.15 -11.48
CA ILE A 68 14.62 -3.58 -10.20
C ILE A 68 16.15 -3.63 -10.32
N ILE A 69 16.85 -2.68 -9.68
CA ILE A 69 18.32 -2.54 -9.84
C ILE A 69 19.09 -3.57 -8.99
N ASP A 70 18.40 -4.25 -8.07
CA ASP A 70 19.03 -5.25 -7.19
C ASP A 70 18.10 -6.43 -6.94
N THR A 71 18.67 -7.59 -6.66
CA THR A 71 17.89 -8.77 -6.26
C THR A 71 17.22 -8.45 -4.93
N PRO A 72 15.87 -8.41 -4.84
CA PRO A 72 15.21 -8.12 -3.59
C PRO A 72 15.64 -9.14 -2.54
N ARG A 73 16.15 -8.66 -1.40
CA ARG A 73 16.55 -9.48 -0.26
C ARG A 73 15.48 -9.36 0.83
N GLY A 74 15.08 -10.48 1.42
CA GLY A 74 14.10 -10.52 2.50
C GLY A 74 12.76 -11.15 2.10
N TYR A 75 11.67 -10.66 2.68
CA TYR A 75 10.32 -11.18 2.48
C TYR A 75 9.27 -10.07 2.41
N ALA A 76 8.13 -10.37 1.78
CA ALA A 76 6.91 -9.58 1.88
C ALA A 76 5.80 -10.44 2.48
N ASP A 77 4.96 -9.84 3.32
CA ASP A 77 3.72 -10.48 3.76
C ASP A 77 2.71 -10.43 2.61
N VAL A 78 2.14 -11.58 2.26
CA VAL A 78 1.26 -11.77 1.11
C VAL A 78 0.00 -12.53 1.50
N VAL A 79 -1.07 -12.27 0.76
CA VAL A 79 -2.33 -13.03 0.81
C VAL A 79 -2.31 -14.08 -0.30
N MET A 80 -2.58 -15.32 0.09
CA MET A 80 -2.58 -16.51 -0.75
C MET A 80 -3.96 -17.17 -0.72
N ASN A 81 -4.49 -17.51 -1.89
CA ASN A 81 -5.80 -18.18 -2.04
C ASN A 81 -5.70 -19.47 -2.88
N GLY A 82 -4.47 -19.97 -3.13
CA GLY A 82 -4.16 -21.19 -3.87
C GLY A 82 -4.56 -21.24 -5.35
N THR A 83 -5.47 -20.37 -5.79
CA THR A 83 -6.07 -20.32 -7.14
C THR A 83 -5.70 -19.07 -7.91
N GLN A 84 -5.23 -18.04 -7.22
CA GLN A 84 -4.82 -16.76 -7.78
C GLN A 84 -3.37 -16.45 -7.39
N PRO A 85 -2.67 -15.61 -8.16
CA PRO A 85 -1.35 -15.10 -7.77
C PRO A 85 -1.39 -14.46 -6.38
N GLU A 86 -0.27 -14.57 -5.67
CA GLU A 86 -0.06 -13.92 -4.38
C GLU A 86 -0.18 -12.40 -4.54
N VAL A 87 -0.84 -11.74 -3.58
CA VAL A 87 -1.01 -10.27 -3.56
C VAL A 87 -0.38 -9.72 -2.28
N PRO A 88 0.38 -8.61 -2.32
CA PRO A 88 0.92 -8.00 -1.10
C PRO A 88 -0.17 -7.73 -0.07
N LEU A 89 0.07 -8.07 1.20
CA LEU A 89 -0.91 -7.89 2.27
C LEU A 89 -1.38 -6.43 2.37
N ALA A 90 -0.45 -5.49 2.20
CA ALA A 90 -0.70 -4.04 2.22
C ALA A 90 -1.73 -3.57 1.18
N ASP A 91 -1.87 -4.30 0.07
CA ASP A 91 -2.78 -3.96 -1.03
C ASP A 91 -4.20 -4.51 -0.80
N THR A 92 -4.39 -5.25 0.29
CA THR A 92 -5.66 -5.89 0.63
C THR A 92 -6.32 -5.20 1.81
N CYS A 93 -7.63 -5.36 1.93
CA CYS A 93 -8.39 -4.87 3.10
C CYS A 93 -7.98 -5.56 4.43
N LEU A 94 -7.13 -6.59 4.38
CA LEU A 94 -6.57 -7.31 5.53
C LEU A 94 -5.30 -6.65 6.09
N ALA A 95 -4.81 -5.57 5.45
CA ALA A 95 -3.68 -4.79 5.92
C ALA A 95 -3.92 -4.06 7.26
N LEU A 96 -5.18 -3.91 7.68
CA LEU A 96 -5.55 -3.34 8.98
C LEU A 96 -5.12 -4.28 10.10
N PRO A 97 -4.84 -3.77 11.33
CA PRO A 97 -4.07 -4.48 12.34
C PRO A 97 -4.91 -5.62 12.92
N GLN A 98 -4.97 -6.73 12.19
CA GLN A 98 -5.16 -8.02 12.79
C GLN A 98 -3.93 -8.25 13.66
N ASN A 99 -4.09 -8.92 14.80
CA ASN A 99 -2.98 -9.34 15.65
C ASN A 99 -2.14 -10.43 14.95
N ILE A 100 -1.71 -10.15 13.71
CA ILE A 100 -0.70 -10.87 12.99
C ILE A 100 0.55 -10.61 13.80
N SER A 101 0.84 -11.54 14.70
CA SER A 101 2.04 -11.51 15.53
C SER A 101 3.21 -11.11 14.64
N GLY A 102 4.01 -10.11 15.03
CA GLY A 102 5.18 -9.64 14.27
C GLY A 102 6.27 -10.71 14.01
N THR A 103 5.94 -11.97 14.29
CA THR A 103 6.69 -13.19 14.11
C THR A 103 5.89 -14.21 13.28
N LEU A 104 5.35 -13.84 12.12
CA LEU A 104 4.87 -14.81 11.13
C LEU A 104 6.04 -15.71 10.69
N LYS A 105 6.22 -16.84 11.38
CA LYS A 105 7.23 -17.86 11.03
C LYS A 105 6.72 -18.87 10.01
N LYS A 106 5.41 -18.87 9.73
CA LYS A 106 4.71 -19.81 8.86
C LYS A 106 3.45 -19.16 8.28
N GLU A 107 2.96 -19.70 7.17
CA GLU A 107 1.62 -19.44 6.65
C GLU A 107 0.55 -19.67 7.73
N GLU A 108 -0.27 -18.66 7.96
CA GLU A 108 -1.37 -18.64 8.92
C GLU A 108 -2.69 -18.52 8.16
N ASN A 109 -3.63 -19.41 8.47
CA ASN A 109 -4.97 -19.31 7.90
C ASN A 109 -5.71 -18.23 8.68
N VAL A 110 -6.10 -17.16 7.99
CA VAL A 110 -6.81 -16.06 8.61
C VAL A 110 -8.22 -16.00 8.07
N ASN A 111 -9.18 -15.85 8.98
CA ASN A 111 -10.55 -15.62 8.58
C ASN A 111 -10.71 -14.14 8.18
N ALA A 112 -10.91 -13.88 6.89
CA ALA A 112 -11.12 -12.53 6.38
C ALA A 112 -12.33 -11.82 7.01
N ASN A 113 -13.21 -12.56 7.70
CA ASN A 113 -14.37 -12.04 8.43
C ASN A 113 -14.02 -11.22 9.68
N GLU A 114 -12.76 -11.20 10.14
CA GLU A 114 -12.39 -10.48 11.36
C GLU A 114 -12.24 -8.97 11.18
N SER A 115 -12.24 -8.46 9.94
CA SER A 115 -12.39 -7.02 9.68
C SER A 115 -13.75 -6.72 9.05
N ASN A 116 -14.52 -5.83 9.66
CA ASN A 116 -15.79 -5.32 9.13
C ASN A 116 -15.64 -4.58 7.77
N SER A 117 -14.41 -4.44 7.27
CA SER A 117 -14.06 -3.70 6.06
C SER A 117 -13.71 -4.60 4.87
N CYS A 118 -13.57 -5.90 5.07
CA CYS A 118 -13.41 -6.87 3.98
C CYS A 118 -14.76 -7.50 3.64
N SER A 119 -15.11 -7.53 2.35
CA SER A 119 -16.17 -8.40 1.86
C SER A 119 -15.85 -9.84 2.23
N LEU A 120 -16.89 -10.63 2.57
CA LEU A 120 -16.81 -12.06 2.90
C LEU A 120 -16.21 -12.86 1.74
N HIS A 121 -14.89 -12.84 1.61
CA HIS A 121 -14.14 -13.83 0.86
C HIS A 121 -13.82 -14.97 1.83
N GLY A 122 -13.80 -16.20 1.33
CA GLY A 122 -13.48 -17.37 2.15
C GLY A 122 -12.11 -17.24 2.84
N TYR A 123 -11.76 -18.25 3.64
CA TYR A 123 -10.45 -18.32 4.30
C TYR A 123 -9.32 -17.98 3.32
N VAL A 124 -8.51 -17.00 3.71
CA VAL A 124 -7.32 -16.60 2.97
C VAL A 124 -6.11 -16.91 3.82
N ASN A 125 -5.05 -17.37 3.19
CA ASN A 125 -3.82 -17.66 3.89
C ASN A 125 -2.92 -16.44 3.84
N ILE A 126 -2.46 -15.99 4.99
CA ILE A 126 -1.44 -14.96 5.09
C ILE A 126 -0.11 -15.67 5.28
N GLY A 127 0.89 -15.32 4.50
CA GLY A 127 2.23 -15.86 4.70
C GLY A 127 3.30 -14.96 4.11
N ARG A 128 4.50 -15.49 3.96
CA ARG A 128 5.68 -14.73 3.53
C ARG A 128 6.17 -15.20 2.19
N HIS A 129 6.20 -14.28 1.23
CA HIS A 129 6.93 -14.45 0.00
C HIS A 129 8.39 -14.09 0.24
N PHE A 130 9.28 -15.06 0.22
CA PHE A 130 10.72 -14.82 0.34
C PHE A 130 11.34 -14.62 -1.05
N TYR A 131 11.90 -13.44 -1.27
CA TYR A 131 12.54 -13.09 -2.53
C TYR A 131 13.89 -13.81 -2.72
N ASP A 132 14.59 -14.11 -1.63
CA ASP A 132 15.84 -14.89 -1.63
C ASP A 132 15.64 -16.25 -0.96
N LYS A 133 15.49 -17.29 -1.77
CA LYS A 133 15.32 -18.68 -1.31
C LYS A 133 16.60 -19.27 -0.70
N ASN A 134 17.77 -18.68 -0.95
CA ASN A 134 19.02 -19.15 -0.34
C ASN A 134 19.10 -18.77 1.14
N ILE A 135 18.48 -17.64 1.54
CA ILE A 135 18.33 -17.28 2.95
C ILE A 135 17.45 -18.29 3.69
N LEU A 136 16.38 -18.77 3.04
CA LEU A 136 15.53 -19.84 3.58
C LEU A 136 16.31 -21.13 3.83
N ALA A 137 17.15 -21.56 2.90
CA ALA A 137 17.98 -22.76 3.06
C ALA A 137 18.93 -22.64 4.26
N ALA A 138 19.57 -21.48 4.45
CA ALA A 138 20.48 -21.23 5.57
C ALA A 138 19.80 -21.23 6.95
N VAL A 139 18.49 -20.98 7.02
CA VAL A 139 17.71 -20.94 8.27
C VAL A 139 17.09 -22.30 8.61
N ILE A 140 16.88 -23.18 7.63
CA ILE A 140 16.29 -24.53 7.81
C ILE A 140 17.36 -25.58 8.15
N ASP A 141 18.63 -25.35 7.79
CA ASP A 141 19.75 -26.27 8.07
C ASP A 141 20.43 -26.08 9.45
N ASN A 142 19.80 -25.37 10.40
CA ASN A 142 20.21 -25.28 11.82
C ASN A 142 19.11 -25.78 12.76
#